data_AF-A0A2V7JJZ0-F1
#
_entry.id   AF-A0A2V7JJZ0-F1
#
_cell.length_a   1.000
_cell.length_b   1.000
_cell.length_c   1.000
_cell.angle_alpha   90.00
_cell.angle_beta   90.00
_cell.angle_gamma   90.00
#
_symmetry.space_group_name_H-M   'P 1'
#
loop_
_entity.id
_entity.type
_entity.pdbx_description
1 polymer ?
#
loop_
_entity_poly.entity_id
_entity_poly.type
_entity_poly.pdbx_seq_one_letter_code
_entity_poly.pdbx_strand_id
1 'polypeptide(L)' 'TRYRAAAPKENTASALRAAIAESERRQFPLIGKRSTEEQIRDDFAAGRTVIVNGWVLSTTEARQCALYSLVVQHS' A
#
# COMPACT_ATOMS: atom_id res chain seq x y z
N THR A 1 -4.34 -11.19 2.40
CA THR A 1 -3.21 -11.46 1.48
C THR A 1 -1.94 -11.80 2.28
N ARG A 2 -0.94 -12.48 1.67
CA ARG A 2 0.34 -12.86 2.32
C ARG A 2 1.16 -11.66 2.80
N TYR A 3 0.92 -10.47 2.24
CA TYR A 3 1.49 -9.20 2.69
C TYR A 3 1.31 -8.94 4.19
N ARG A 4 0.11 -9.19 4.74
CA ARG A 4 -0.20 -8.96 6.18
C ARG A 4 0.63 -9.84 7.12
N ALA A 5 1.09 -11.00 6.65
CA ALA A 5 1.97 -11.89 7.41
C ALA A 5 3.42 -11.38 7.42
N ALA A 6 3.85 -10.70 6.35
CA ALA A 6 5.18 -10.11 6.24
C ALA A 6 5.28 -8.71 6.88
N ALA A 7 4.16 -8.00 7.02
CA ALA A 7 4.07 -6.66 7.61
C ALA A 7 3.09 -6.65 8.80
N PRO A 8 3.49 -7.19 9.97
CA PRO A 8 2.59 -7.33 11.12
C PRO A 8 2.11 -5.99 11.69
N LYS A 9 2.86 -4.89 11.47
CA LYS A 9 2.45 -3.53 11.85
C LYS A 9 1.36 -2.94 10.94
N GLU A 10 1.12 -3.55 9.78
CA GLU A 10 0.15 -3.13 8.77
C GLU A 10 -0.91 -4.22 8.54
N ASN A 11 -1.38 -4.85 9.63
CA ASN A 11 -2.29 -6.01 9.55
C ASN A 11 -3.78 -5.67 9.82
N THR A 12 -4.10 -4.44 10.20
CA THR A 12 -5.47 -3.93 10.40
C THR A 12 -5.87 -2.95 9.31
N ALA A 13 -7.19 -2.77 9.10
CA ALA A 13 -7.71 -1.85 8.10
C ALA A 13 -7.35 -0.38 8.41
N SER A 14 -7.30 0.00 9.68
CA SER A 14 -6.87 1.35 10.10
C SER A 14 -5.39 1.57 9.86
N ALA A 15 -4.53 0.61 10.20
CA ALA A 15 -3.10 0.70 9.95
C ALA A 15 -2.78 0.78 8.46
N LEU A 16 -3.47 0.00 7.61
CA LEU A 16 -3.30 0.04 6.16
C LEU A 16 -3.74 1.37 5.55
N ARG A 17 -4.88 1.92 5.97
CA ARG A 17 -5.33 3.25 5.52
C ARG A 17 -4.35 4.35 5.92
N ALA A 18 -3.84 4.30 7.16
CA ALA A 18 -2.84 5.24 7.63
C ALA A 18 -1.52 5.11 6.85
N ALA A 19 -1.07 3.88 6.57
CA ALA A 19 0.14 3.63 5.80
C ALA A 19 0.04 4.15 4.36
N ILE A 20 -1.11 3.95 3.69
CA ILE A 20 -1.35 4.47 2.33
C ILE A 20 -1.32 6.01 2.33
N ALA A 21 -2.03 6.64 3.26
CA ALA A 21 -2.08 8.11 3.39
C ALA A 21 -0.73 8.71 3.79
N GLU A 22 0.06 8.02 4.61
CA GLU A 22 1.39 8.48 5.02
C GLU A 22 2.41 8.41 3.86
N SER A 23 2.32 7.40 2.99
CA SER A 23 3.13 7.37 1.77
C SER A 23 2.79 8.53 0.81
N GLU A 24 1.51 8.91 0.68
CA GLU A 24 1.11 10.11 -0.10
C GLU A 24 1.81 11.38 0.44
N ARG A 25 1.80 11.56 1.77
CA ARG A 25 2.40 12.74 2.43
C ARG A 25 3.92 12.80 2.29
N ARG A 26 4.60 11.67 2.52
CA ARG A 26 6.07 11.61 2.48
C ARG A 26 6.64 11.98 1.12
N GLN A 27 5.91 11.66 0.05
CA GLN A 27 6.42 11.82 -1.29
C GLN A 27 6.34 13.26 -1.78
N PHE A 28 5.29 14.00 -1.44
CA PHE A 28 5.11 15.39 -1.86
C PHE A 28 4.37 16.24 -0.81
N PRO A 29 5.09 16.83 0.16
CA PRO A 29 4.45 17.61 1.23
C PRO A 29 3.88 18.98 0.79
N LEU A 30 4.17 19.44 -0.43
CA LEU A 30 3.86 20.81 -0.91
C LEU A 30 3.05 20.87 -2.22
N ILE A 31 2.80 19.73 -2.87
CA ILE A 31 2.07 19.63 -4.14
C ILE A 31 0.80 18.84 -3.83
N GLY A 32 -0.37 19.32 -4.28
CA GLY A 32 -1.69 18.79 -3.89
C GLY A 32 -1.85 17.27 -4.09
N LYS A 33 -2.90 16.70 -3.48
CA LYS A 33 -3.23 15.25 -3.53
C LYS A 33 -3.11 14.71 -4.96
N ARG A 34 -2.10 13.88 -5.20
CA ARG A 34 -1.99 13.04 -6.41
C ARG A 34 -2.93 11.84 -6.32
N SER A 35 -3.23 11.24 -7.47
CA SER A 35 -4.03 10.01 -7.49
C SER A 35 -3.22 8.85 -6.90
N THR A 36 -3.90 7.86 -6.33
CA THR A 36 -3.22 6.66 -5.82
C THR A 36 -2.47 5.89 -6.93
N GLU A 37 -2.87 6.02 -8.21
CA GLU A 37 -2.13 5.41 -9.32
C GLU A 37 -0.74 6.02 -9.49
N GLU A 38 -0.61 7.33 -9.31
CA GLU A 38 0.69 8.01 -9.42
C GLU A 38 1.62 7.58 -8.29
N GLN A 39 1.07 7.39 -7.09
CA GLN A 39 1.81 6.86 -5.95
C GLN A 39 2.28 5.43 -6.18
N ILE A 40 1.44 4.57 -6.76
CA ILE A 40 1.82 3.19 -7.15
C ILE A 40 2.98 3.22 -8.14
N ARG A 41 2.87 4.06 -9.17
CA ARG A 41 3.92 4.22 -10.18
C ARG A 41 5.22 4.70 -9.57
N ASP A 42 5.16 5.72 -8.70
CA ASP A 42 6.36 6.29 -8.11
C ASP A 42 7.01 5.35 -7.07
N ASP A 43 6.22 4.58 -6.32
CA ASP A 43 6.72 3.51 -5.44
C ASP A 43 7.44 2.43 -6.24
N PHE A 44 6.84 2.01 -7.36
CA PHE A 44 7.45 1.00 -8.23
C PHE A 44 8.75 1.51 -8.86
N ALA A 45 8.74 2.72 -9.42
CA ALA A 45 9.91 3.34 -10.05
C ALA A 45 11.06 3.56 -9.04
N ALA A 46 10.74 3.85 -7.78
CA ALA A 46 11.72 4.01 -6.72
C ALA A 46 12.18 2.69 -6.07
N GLY A 47 11.75 1.54 -6.59
CA GLY A 47 12.12 0.22 -6.06
C GLY A 47 11.50 -0.11 -4.70
N ARG A 48 10.48 0.66 -4.25
CA ARG A 48 9.71 0.35 -3.04
C ARG A 48 8.68 -0.72 -3.36
N THR A 49 9.18 -1.91 -3.67
CA THR A 49 8.40 -3.06 -4.09
C THR A 49 8.42 -4.17 -3.05
N VAL A 50 7.44 -5.05 -3.12
CA VAL A 50 7.35 -6.26 -2.31
C VAL A 50 6.95 -7.43 -3.19
N ILE A 51 7.42 -8.63 -2.84
CA ILE A 51 7.01 -9.86 -3.52
C ILE A 51 5.80 -10.44 -2.79
N VAL A 52 4.66 -10.52 -3.48
CA VAL A 52 3.44 -11.13 -2.96
C VAL A 52 3.03 -12.25 -3.90
N ASN A 53 3.05 -13.49 -3.40
CA ASN A 53 2.67 -14.69 -4.17
C ASN A 53 3.43 -14.82 -5.52
N GLY A 54 4.72 -14.45 -5.56
CA GLY A 54 5.55 -14.52 -6.76
C GLY A 54 5.46 -13.30 -7.68
N TRP A 55 4.56 -12.36 -7.40
CA TRP A 55 4.42 -11.11 -8.14
C TRP A 55 5.17 -9.97 -7.46
N VAL A 56 5.83 -9.11 -8.24
CA VAL A 56 6.44 -7.87 -7.74
C VAL A 56 5.39 -6.79 -7.79
N LEU A 57 4.99 -6.29 -6.62
CA LEU A 57 4.01 -5.23 -6.47
C LEU A 57 4.69 -3.99 -5.91
N SER A 58 4.17 -2.80 -6.20
CA SER A 58 4.52 -1.62 -5.40
C SER A 58 4.06 -1.82 -3.95
N THR A 59 4.71 -1.15 -3.00
CA THR A 59 4.30 -1.23 -1.58
C THR A 59 2.88 -0.72 -1.38
N THR A 60 2.51 0.39 -2.05
CA THR A 60 1.15 0.93 -2.01
C THR A 60 0.10 -0.04 -2.58
N GLU A 61 0.40 -0.71 -3.70
CA GLU A 61 -0.49 -1.72 -4.29
C GLU A 61 -0.69 -2.92 -3.36
N ALA A 62 0.39 -3.42 -2.75
CA ALA A 62 0.30 -4.53 -1.80
C ALA A 62 -0.55 -4.19 -0.56
N ARG A 63 -0.46 -2.94 -0.07
CA ARG A 63 -1.33 -2.42 1.01
C ARG A 63 -2.78 -2.34 0.58
N GLN A 64 -3.08 -1.89 -0.63
CA GLN A 64 -4.44 -1.86 -1.14
C GLN A 64 -5.03 -3.27 -1.29
N CYS A 65 -4.27 -4.23 -1.82
CA CYS A 65 -4.71 -5.63 -1.88
C CYS A 65 -4.96 -6.21 -0.47
N ALA A 66 -4.11 -5.86 0.50
CA ALA A 66 -4.31 -6.26 1.89
C ALA A 66 -5.58 -5.64 2.49
N LEU A 67 -5.83 -4.35 2.26
CA LEU A 67 -7.01 -3.64 2.73
C LEU A 67 -8.28 -4.21 2.09
N TYR A 68 -8.27 -4.42 0.78
CA TYR A 68 -9.37 -5.05 0.06
C TYR A 68 -9.69 -6.43 0.62
N SER A 69 -8.66 -7.26 0.87
CA SER A 69 -8.88 -8.59 1.47
C SER A 69 -9.52 -8.52 2.86
N LEU A 70 -9.27 -7.46 3.64
CA LEU A 70 -9.94 -7.26 4.93
C LEU A 70 -11.39 -6.80 4.78
N VAL A 71 -11.66 -5.90 3.84
CA VAL A 71 -13.00 -5.35 3.64
C VAL A 71 -13.93 -6.41 3.05
N VAL A 72 -13.43 -7.25 2.13
CA VAL A 72 -14.24 -8.28 1.46
C VAL A 72 -14.40 -9.56 2.29
N GLN A 73 -13.45 -9.90 3.16
CA GLN A 73 -13.56 -11.09 4.03
C GLN A 73 -14.50 -10.89 5.23
N HIS A 74 -15.00 -9.68 5.46
CA HIS A 74 -15.94 -9.35 6.53
C HIS A 74 -17.32 -8.88 6.00
N SER A 75 -17.62 -9.16 4.72
CA SER A 75 -18.93 -8.93 4.10
C SER A 75 -19.80 -10.17 4.09
#